data_AF-A0AAV7DMD1-F1
#
_entry.id   AF-A0AAV7DMD1-F1
#
_cell.length_a   1.000
_cell.length_b   1.000
_cell.length_c   1.000
_cell.angle_alpha   90.00
_cell.angle_beta   90.00
_cell.angle_gamma   90.00
#
_symmetry.space_group_name_H-M   'P 1'
#
loop_
_entity.id
_entity.type
_entity.pdbx_description
1 polymer ?
#
loop_
_entity_poly.entity_id
_entity_poly.type
_entity_poly.pdbx_seq_one_letter_code
_entity_poly.pdbx_strand_id
1 'polypeptide(L)'
;MGSKMAAASRVVQVVKPHVPTIRFPDRKNSPKPNVQEALKAMIYPFTAPPVTAHQATSENPPGAANPALVRKVHVSPDTSELLRSLPQKYRRKAVSAEEMDYIQRGGPE
;
A
#
# COMPACT_ATOMS: atom_id res chain seq x y z
N MET A 1 32.97 -32.12 58.82
CA MET A 1 31.74 -32.65 58.19
C MET A 1 31.02 -31.47 57.57
N GLY A 2 31.07 -31.32 56.25
CA GLY A 2 30.62 -30.11 55.55
C GLY A 2 29.37 -30.37 54.71
N SER A 3 28.36 -29.51 54.85
CA SER A 3 27.14 -29.55 54.05
C SER A 3 27.19 -28.44 53.00
N LYS A 4 27.33 -28.79 51.72
CA LYS A 4 27.15 -27.86 50.60
C LYS A 4 25.71 -28.04 50.08
N MET A 5 24.89 -26.99 50.17
CA MET A 5 23.53 -26.99 49.62
C MET A 5 23.62 -26.87 48.10
N ALA A 6 23.10 -27.85 47.36
CA ALA A 6 22.99 -27.79 45.92
C ALA A 6 21.72 -27.02 45.53
N ALA A 7 21.87 -25.88 44.85
CA ALA A 7 20.76 -25.14 44.28
C ALA A 7 20.30 -25.82 42.99
N ALA A 8 19.06 -26.35 42.97
CA ALA A 8 18.45 -26.90 41.78
C ALA A 8 17.79 -25.78 40.95
N SER A 9 18.37 -25.44 39.81
CA SER A 9 17.74 -24.53 38.83
C SER A 9 16.83 -25.31 37.90
N ARG A 10 15.57 -24.89 37.74
CA ARG A 10 14.63 -25.49 36.80
C ARG A 10 14.84 -24.90 35.40
N VAL A 11 15.04 -25.76 34.41
CA VAL A 11 15.12 -25.36 33.00
C VAL A 11 13.69 -25.16 32.48
N VAL A 12 13.31 -23.92 32.17
CA VAL A 12 12.04 -23.61 31.50
C VAL A 12 12.27 -23.69 30.00
N GLN A 13 11.67 -24.70 29.36
CA GLN A 13 11.64 -24.77 27.90
C GLN A 13 10.63 -23.73 27.38
N VAL A 14 11.14 -22.73 26.66
CA VAL A 14 10.31 -21.74 25.99
C VAL A 14 9.81 -22.36 24.68
N VAL A 15 8.52 -22.71 24.63
CA VAL A 15 7.85 -23.18 23.40
C VAL A 15 7.37 -21.96 22.61
N LYS A 16 7.70 -21.92 21.31
CA LYS A 16 7.22 -20.85 20.43
C LYS A 16 5.69 -20.97 20.26
N PRO A 17 4.92 -19.90 20.51
CA PRO A 17 3.48 -19.94 20.29
C PRO A 17 3.17 -20.13 18.79
N HIS A 18 2.21 -21.01 18.51
CA HIS A 18 1.75 -21.28 17.15
C HIS A 18 0.96 -20.09 16.59
N VAL A 19 1.30 -19.63 15.38
CA VAL A 19 0.57 -18.57 14.68
C VAL A 19 -0.43 -19.23 13.72
N PRO A 20 -1.75 -19.06 13.92
CA PRO A 20 -2.74 -19.64 13.04
C PRO A 20 -2.70 -19.01 11.65
N THR A 21 -2.88 -19.81 10.61
CA THR A 21 -3.00 -19.33 9.22
C THR A 21 -4.29 -18.54 9.03
N ILE A 22 -4.19 -17.43 8.30
CA ILE A 22 -5.37 -16.66 7.87
C ILE A 22 -6.30 -17.53 7.00
N ARG A 23 -7.61 -17.38 7.18
CA ARG A 23 -8.63 -18.05 6.35
C ARG A 23 -9.41 -17.02 5.54
N PHE A 24 -9.64 -17.32 4.27
CA PHE A 24 -10.49 -16.50 3.40
C PHE A 24 -11.94 -17.01 3.44
N PRO A 25 -12.95 -16.12 3.40
CA PRO A 25 -14.37 -16.50 3.30
C PRO A 25 -14.68 -17.27 2.00
N ASP A 26 -15.62 -18.22 2.06
CA ASP A 26 -16.11 -18.91 0.87
C ASP A 26 -16.86 -17.94 -0.05
N ARG A 27 -16.46 -17.86 -1.32
CA ARG A 27 -16.96 -16.87 -2.30
C ARG A 27 -18.12 -17.39 -3.15
N LYS A 28 -18.62 -18.60 -2.90
CA LYS A 28 -19.71 -19.23 -3.70
C LYS A 28 -20.98 -18.41 -3.81
N ASN A 29 -21.31 -17.62 -2.79
CA ASN A 29 -22.53 -16.80 -2.75
C ASN A 29 -22.24 -15.30 -2.97
N SER A 30 -20.99 -14.92 -3.27
CA SER A 30 -20.65 -13.53 -3.54
C SER A 30 -21.03 -13.14 -4.98
N PRO A 31 -21.65 -11.97 -5.21
CA PRO A 31 -21.90 -11.47 -6.55
C PRO A 31 -20.58 -11.42 -7.34
N LYS A 32 -20.55 -12.07 -8.50
CA LYS A 32 -19.38 -12.00 -9.40
C LYS A 32 -19.29 -10.56 -9.93
N PRO A 33 -18.14 -9.88 -9.82
CA PRO A 33 -18.01 -8.53 -10.35
C PRO A 33 -18.26 -8.53 -11.87
N ASN A 34 -19.27 -7.78 -12.32
CA ASN A 34 -19.58 -7.60 -13.73
C ASN A 34 -18.68 -6.49 -14.31
N VAL A 35 -17.87 -6.84 -15.31
CA VAL A 35 -16.91 -5.90 -15.95
C VAL A 35 -17.65 -4.74 -16.62
N GLN A 36 -18.86 -4.95 -17.14
CA GLN A 36 -19.62 -3.92 -17.86
C GLN A 36 -20.16 -2.83 -16.91
N GLU A 37 -20.62 -3.21 -15.73
CA GLU A 37 -21.07 -2.27 -14.69
C GLU A 37 -19.91 -1.45 -14.13
N ALA A 38 -18.75 -2.09 -13.94
CA ALA A 38 -17.54 -1.41 -13.52
C ALA A 38 -17.09 -0.36 -14.55
N LEU A 39 -17.18 -0.68 -15.86
CA LEU A 39 -16.83 0.26 -16.93
C LEU A 39 -17.81 1.45 -17.01
N LYS A 40 -19.11 1.21 -16.86
CA LYS A 40 -20.13 2.28 -16.91
C LYS A 40 -19.93 3.31 -15.79
N ALA A 41 -19.52 2.86 -14.60
CA ALA A 41 -19.23 3.75 -13.47
C ALA A 41 -18.01 4.68 -13.71
N MET A 42 -17.09 4.33 -14.62
CA MET A 42 -15.90 5.15 -14.90
C MET A 42 -16.12 6.28 -15.92
N ILE A 43 -17.22 6.27 -16.69
CA ILE A 43 -17.45 7.25 -17.78
C ILE A 43 -18.14 8.53 -17.28
N TYR A 44 -18.81 8.48 -16.12
CA TYR A 44 -19.56 9.61 -15.55
C TYR A 44 -18.78 10.71 -14.78
N PRO A 45 -17.45 10.68 -14.51
CA PRO A 45 -16.80 11.74 -13.72
C PRO A 45 -16.33 12.95 -14.55
N PHE A 46 -16.67 13.07 -15.85
CA PHE A 46 -16.05 14.06 -16.73
C PHE A 46 -16.60 15.51 -16.64
N THR A 47 -17.66 15.80 -15.88
CA THR A 47 -18.33 17.13 -15.95
C THR A 47 -18.51 17.90 -14.64
N ALA A 48 -17.86 17.51 -13.53
CA ALA A 48 -18.00 18.22 -12.25
C ALA A 48 -16.67 18.76 -11.69
N PRO A 49 -16.65 19.96 -11.09
CA PRO A 49 -15.44 20.53 -10.49
C PRO A 49 -14.99 19.73 -9.25
N PRO A 50 -13.68 19.61 -8.98
CA PRO A 50 -13.17 18.76 -7.90
C PRO A 50 -13.31 19.46 -6.54
N VAL A 51 -14.31 19.05 -5.75
CA VAL A 51 -14.40 19.32 -4.31
C VAL A 51 -13.80 18.16 -3.52
N THR A 52 -12.78 18.50 -2.74
CA THR A 52 -12.02 17.68 -1.79
C THR A 52 -12.90 16.89 -0.83
N ALA A 53 -12.74 15.56 -0.81
CA ALA A 53 -13.31 14.70 0.22
C ALA A 53 -12.21 13.84 0.87
N HIS A 54 -11.89 14.15 2.12
CA HIS A 54 -11.18 13.27 3.04
C HIS A 54 -12.00 13.19 4.33
N GLN A 55 -12.77 12.12 4.50
CA GLN A 55 -13.06 11.44 5.77
C GLN A 55 -14.13 10.38 5.52
N ALA A 56 -13.75 9.11 5.66
CA ALA A 56 -14.70 8.03 5.86
C ALA A 56 -14.11 7.06 6.90
N THR A 57 -14.71 7.06 8.09
CA THR A 57 -14.59 6.01 9.09
C THR A 57 -15.62 4.91 8.80
N SER A 58 -15.11 3.70 8.56
CA SER A 58 -15.66 2.36 8.86
C SER A 58 -17.15 2.15 9.17
N GLU A 59 -17.89 1.48 8.27
CA GLU A 59 -18.68 0.24 8.50
C GLU A 59 -19.32 -0.26 7.16
N ASN A 60 -19.39 -1.57 6.92
CA ASN A 60 -19.52 -2.27 5.60
C ASN A 60 -20.97 -2.31 5.04
N PRO A 61 -21.28 -2.18 3.71
CA PRO A 61 -21.12 -3.22 2.66
C PRO A 61 -20.63 -2.67 1.28
N PRO A 62 -20.37 -3.51 0.23
CA PRO A 62 -19.80 -3.04 -1.04
C PRO A 62 -20.90 -2.48 -1.94
N GLY A 63 -20.94 -1.16 -2.06
CA GLY A 63 -21.88 -0.47 -2.91
C GLY A 63 -21.25 0.79 -3.47
N ALA A 64 -20.73 0.67 -4.68
CA ALA A 64 -20.52 1.73 -5.66
C ALA A 64 -19.55 2.89 -5.31
N ALA A 65 -18.90 3.35 -6.38
CA ALA A 65 -18.03 4.52 -6.45
C ALA A 65 -16.63 4.38 -5.83
N ASN A 66 -15.75 3.71 -6.57
CA ASN A 66 -14.53 4.42 -6.94
C ASN A 66 -14.96 5.60 -7.82
N PRO A 67 -14.82 6.89 -7.44
CA PRO A 67 -14.22 7.77 -8.42
C PRO A 67 -12.77 7.34 -8.53
N ALA A 68 -12.16 7.59 -9.67
CA ALA A 68 -10.73 7.50 -9.79
C ALA A 68 -10.07 8.13 -8.55
N LEU A 69 -9.55 7.28 -7.67
CA LEU A 69 -8.24 7.51 -7.12
C LEU A 69 -7.34 7.44 -8.36
N VAL A 70 -7.38 8.51 -9.17
CA VAL A 70 -6.14 9.16 -9.54
C VAL A 70 -5.45 9.21 -8.20
N ARG A 71 -4.65 8.18 -7.95
CA ARG A 71 -3.48 8.26 -7.12
C ARG A 71 -2.73 9.37 -7.84
N LYS A 72 -3.14 10.61 -7.59
CA LYS A 72 -2.26 11.73 -7.41
C LYS A 72 -1.49 11.22 -6.22
N VAL A 73 -0.57 10.29 -6.51
CA VAL A 73 0.53 9.95 -5.65
C VAL A 73 1.02 11.35 -5.41
N HIS A 74 0.78 11.84 -4.20
CA HIS A 74 1.53 12.95 -3.71
C HIS A 74 2.95 12.39 -3.72
N VAL A 75 3.59 12.47 -4.89
CA VAL A 75 5.00 12.23 -5.04
C VAL A 75 5.52 13.41 -4.27
N SER A 76 5.71 13.21 -2.96
CA SER A 76 6.45 14.16 -2.15
C SER A 76 7.69 14.42 -2.97
N PRO A 77 7.91 15.65 -3.47
CA PRO A 77 9.02 15.91 -4.36
C PRO A 77 10.27 15.45 -3.61
N ASP A 78 11.03 14.54 -4.22
CA ASP A 78 12.24 14.00 -3.61
C ASP A 78 13.13 15.18 -3.21
N THR A 79 13.16 15.52 -1.93
CA THR A 79 13.93 16.67 -1.47
C THR A 79 15.41 16.31 -1.51
N SER A 80 16.27 17.28 -1.81
CA SER A 80 17.72 17.03 -1.88
C SER A 80 18.28 16.45 -0.57
N GLU A 81 17.70 16.82 0.57
CA GLU A 81 18.06 16.29 1.89
C GLU A 81 17.68 14.82 2.05
N LEU A 82 16.47 14.44 1.62
CA LEU A 82 16.02 13.05 1.62
C LEU A 82 16.95 12.18 0.77
N LEU A 83 17.30 12.64 -0.44
CA LEU A 83 18.20 11.92 -1.34
C LEU A 83 19.60 11.73 -0.74
N ARG A 84 20.12 12.72 -0.02
CA ARG A 84 21.42 12.61 0.69
C ARG A 84 21.37 11.57 1.81
N SER A 85 20.24 11.47 2.52
CA SER A 85 20.07 10.52 3.62
C SER A 85 19.99 9.06 3.17
N LEU A 86 19.53 8.81 1.94
CA LEU A 86 19.36 7.46 1.41
C LEU A 86 20.69 6.82 1.01
N PRO A 87 20.87 5.49 1.17
CA PRO A 87 21.99 4.77 0.60
C PRO A 87 22.04 4.87 -0.93
N GLN A 88 23.25 4.87 -1.50
CA GLN A 88 23.47 5.08 -2.93
C GLN A 88 22.67 4.12 -3.84
N LYS A 89 22.50 2.86 -3.42
CA LYS A 89 21.74 1.83 -4.16
C LYS A 89 20.24 2.13 -4.30
N TYR A 90 19.71 3.07 -3.50
CA TYR A 90 18.29 3.46 -3.51
C TYR A 90 18.08 4.88 -4.07
N ARG A 91 19.14 5.61 -4.43
CA ARG A 91 19.03 6.95 -5.02
C ARG A 91 18.73 6.84 -6.51
N ARG A 92 17.65 7.49 -6.96
CA ARG A 92 17.33 7.64 -8.39
C ARG A 92 18.31 8.60 -9.06
N LYS A 93 18.47 8.48 -10.38
CA LYS A 93 19.22 9.43 -11.20
C LYS A 93 18.35 10.66 -11.49
N ALA A 94 18.98 11.83 -11.58
CA ALA A 94 18.30 13.03 -12.03
C ALA A 94 17.97 12.89 -13.53
N VAL A 95 16.76 13.28 -13.92
CA VAL A 95 16.29 13.31 -15.31
C VAL A 95 16.80 14.61 -15.96
N SER A 96 17.35 14.54 -17.17
CA SER A 96 17.81 15.73 -17.90
C SER A 96 16.62 16.53 -18.47
N ALA A 97 16.80 17.82 -18.77
CA ALA A 97 15.73 18.64 -19.34
C ALA A 97 15.24 18.09 -20.70
N GLU A 98 16.16 17.64 -21.56
CA GLU A 98 15.82 17.01 -22.84
C GLU A 98 14.99 15.73 -22.65
N GLU A 99 15.33 14.89 -21.67
CA GLU A 99 14.59 13.68 -21.36
C GLU A 99 13.21 14.01 -20.76
N MET A 100 13.12 15.04 -19.92
CA MET A 100 11.83 15.53 -19.42
C MET A 100 10.91 15.94 -20.57
N ASP A 101 11.43 16.66 -21.56
CA ASP A 101 10.67 17.11 -22.73
C ASP A 101 10.28 15.92 -23.63
N TYR A 102 11.18 14.96 -23.83
CA TYR A 102 10.90 13.74 -24.59
C TYR A 102 9.80 12.89 -23.93
N ILE A 103 9.86 12.72 -22.61
CA ILE A 103 8.84 12.01 -21.81
C ILE A 103 7.50 12.75 -21.89
N GLN A 104 7.50 14.08 -21.76
CA GLN A 104 6.28 14.89 -21.84
C GLN A 104 5.66 14.87 -23.23
N ARG A 105 6.47 14.90 -24.30
CA ARG A 105 6.01 14.80 -25.69
C ARG A 105 5.51 13.40 -26.06
N GLY A 106 5.96 12.37 -25.34
CA GLY A 106 5.49 11.00 -25.53
C GLY A 106 6.30 10.16 -26.52
N GLY A 107 7.51 10.58 -26.86
CA GLY A 107 8.41 9.82 -27.74
C GLY A 107 8.89 10.56 -28.99
N PRO A 108 9.45 9.83 -29.97
CA PRO A 108 9.76 10.37 -31.29
C PRO A 108 8.49 10.44 -32.15
N GLU A 109 8.45 11.40 -33.08
CA GLU A 109 7.44 11.48 -34.15
C GLU A 109 7.64 10.38 -35.22
#